data_AF-A0A924UH49-F1
#
_entry.id   AF-A0A924UH49-F1
#
_cell.length_a   1.000
_cell.length_b   1.000
_cell.length_c   1.000
_cell.angle_alpha   90.00
_cell.angle_beta   90.00
_cell.angle_gamma   90.00
#
_symmetry.space_group_name_H-M   'P 1'
#
loop_
_entity.id
_entity.type
_entity.pdbx_description
1 polymer ?
#
loop_
_entity_poly.entity_id
_entity_poly.type
_entity_poly.pdbx_seq_one_letter_code
_entity_poly.pdbx_strand_id
1 'polypeptide(L)'
;MRKKILLVVFTLFFSKNVFAQAREIIKEFTKNINAVQLERQSVYTLGNAPLSEDCTVFMQEDYFLGPLGQTVMSQMMSSPENYKYLLHGGSVNKYCPKYPNLKGREKVLVWVMIMTVMAQFESTCRKGASGSGPNGTAYGYFQLHVGKEQNYKGGSACPKNASLDPKSATKCALAMLENQMQRTGGDLFSEYSYWEVLMPSKKIGKAHQIANAIKRLSLCNPNMM
;
A
#
# COMPACT_ATOMS: atom_id res chain seq x y z
N MET A 1 -49.74 -6.04 -26.63
CA MET A 1 -48.78 -6.17 -25.51
C MET A 1 -47.30 -6.39 -25.92
N ARG A 2 -46.96 -6.71 -27.19
CA ARG A 2 -45.56 -7.01 -27.60
C ARG A 2 -44.66 -5.81 -27.96
N LYS A 3 -45.21 -4.62 -28.22
CA LYS A 3 -44.42 -3.43 -28.62
C LYS A 3 -43.72 -2.70 -27.45
N LYS A 4 -44.13 -2.90 -26.19
CA LYS A 4 -43.50 -2.24 -25.02
C LYS A 4 -42.23 -2.93 -24.52
N ILE A 5 -42.04 -4.22 -24.82
CA ILE A 5 -40.87 -5.00 -24.35
C ILE A 5 -39.62 -4.68 -25.21
N LEU A 6 -39.80 -4.39 -26.50
CA LEU A 6 -38.68 -4.11 -27.41
C LEU A 6 -37.96 -2.78 -27.09
N LEU A 7 -38.71 -1.78 -26.61
CA LEU A 7 -38.15 -0.46 -26.29
C LEU A 7 -37.25 -0.50 -25.04
N VAL A 8 -37.58 -1.33 -24.03
CA VAL A 8 -36.81 -1.44 -22.79
C VAL A 8 -35.48 -2.15 -22.99
N VAL A 9 -35.44 -3.17 -23.88
CA VAL A 9 -34.22 -3.92 -24.18
C VAL A 9 -33.21 -3.07 -24.96
N PHE A 10 -33.67 -2.20 -25.86
CA PHE A 10 -32.80 -1.33 -26.66
C PHE A 10 -32.12 -0.24 -25.80
N THR A 11 -32.85 0.35 -24.84
CA THR A 11 -32.28 1.35 -23.91
C THR A 11 -31.27 0.73 -22.94
N LEU A 12 -31.48 -0.53 -22.52
CA LEU A 12 -30.55 -1.26 -21.64
C LEU A 12 -29.27 -1.70 -22.36
N PHE A 13 -29.34 -2.05 -23.65
CA PHE A 13 -28.16 -2.44 -24.44
C PHE A 13 -27.27 -1.24 -24.81
N PHE A 14 -27.86 -0.10 -25.17
CA PHE A 14 -27.12 1.13 -25.42
C PHE A 14 -26.41 1.65 -24.15
N SER A 15 -27.07 1.53 -23.00
CA SER A 15 -26.50 1.92 -21.70
C SER A 15 -25.22 1.14 -21.37
N LYS A 16 -25.22 -0.20 -21.50
CA LYS A 16 -24.05 -1.03 -21.13
C LYS A 16 -22.80 -0.73 -21.97
N ASN A 17 -22.96 -0.52 -23.27
CA ASN A 17 -21.82 -0.18 -24.15
C ASN A 17 -21.28 1.22 -23.86
N VAL A 18 -22.15 2.20 -23.62
CA VAL A 18 -21.73 3.55 -23.25
C VAL A 18 -21.00 3.57 -21.90
N PHE A 19 -21.46 2.79 -20.92
CA PHE A 19 -20.77 2.67 -19.63
C PHE A 19 -19.42 1.96 -19.74
N ALA A 20 -19.29 0.93 -20.58
CA ALA A 20 -18.01 0.28 -20.83
C ALA A 20 -17.02 1.25 -21.50
N GLN A 21 -17.47 1.98 -22.52
CA GLN A 21 -16.65 2.95 -23.23
C GLN A 21 -16.27 4.15 -22.35
N ALA A 22 -17.20 4.65 -21.53
CA ALA A 22 -16.92 5.70 -20.55
C ALA A 22 -15.93 5.24 -19.47
N ARG A 23 -15.98 3.96 -19.04
CA ARG A 23 -14.98 3.41 -18.12
C ARG A 23 -13.59 3.35 -18.76
N GLU A 24 -13.50 2.95 -20.02
CA GLU A 24 -12.21 2.94 -20.73
C GLU A 24 -11.68 4.37 -20.95
N ILE A 25 -12.53 5.33 -21.31
CA ILE A 25 -12.14 6.74 -21.43
C ILE A 25 -11.72 7.32 -20.07
N ILE A 26 -12.44 7.02 -18.98
CA ILE A 26 -12.06 7.47 -17.64
C ILE A 26 -10.75 6.82 -17.20
N LYS A 27 -10.54 5.54 -17.49
CA LYS A 27 -9.26 4.86 -17.23
C LYS A 27 -8.13 5.51 -18.03
N GLU A 28 -8.35 5.80 -19.31
CA GLU A 28 -7.37 6.40 -20.21
C GLU A 28 -7.08 7.86 -19.83
N PHE A 29 -8.10 8.62 -19.44
CA PHE A 29 -7.95 10.00 -18.97
C PHE A 29 -7.30 10.06 -17.59
N THR A 30 -7.64 9.17 -16.67
CA THR A 30 -6.96 9.03 -15.38
C THR A 30 -5.52 8.57 -15.59
N LYS A 31 -5.29 7.68 -16.57
CA LYS A 31 -3.96 7.27 -17.01
C LYS A 31 -3.16 8.46 -17.54
N ASN A 32 -3.75 9.30 -18.38
CA ASN A 32 -3.08 10.45 -18.97
C ASN A 32 -2.87 11.59 -17.95
N ILE A 33 -3.81 11.86 -17.04
CA ILE A 33 -3.61 12.87 -15.98
C ILE A 33 -2.53 12.41 -15.00
N ASN A 34 -2.57 11.14 -14.57
CA ASN A 34 -1.52 10.63 -13.69
C ASN A 34 -0.19 10.54 -14.45
N ALA A 35 -0.16 10.15 -15.72
CA ALA A 35 1.06 10.15 -16.54
C ALA A 35 1.63 11.56 -16.71
N VAL A 36 0.82 12.58 -16.98
CA VAL A 36 1.30 13.98 -17.08
C VAL A 36 1.76 14.53 -15.73
N GLN A 37 1.21 14.03 -14.61
CA GLN A 37 1.63 14.42 -13.26
C GLN A 37 2.82 13.58 -12.74
N LEU A 38 3.16 12.46 -13.40
CA LEU A 38 4.12 11.44 -12.97
C LEU A 38 5.05 10.97 -14.10
N GLU A 39 5.21 11.77 -15.16
CA GLU A 39 5.95 11.47 -16.42
C GLU A 39 7.47 11.37 -16.23
N ARG A 40 7.91 11.00 -15.03
CA ARG A 40 9.29 10.86 -14.66
C ARG A 40 9.41 9.51 -13.96
N GLN A 41 9.99 8.55 -14.68
CA GLN A 41 10.24 7.17 -14.24
C GLN A 41 10.79 7.15 -12.81
N SER A 42 9.91 6.95 -11.83
CA SER A 42 10.33 6.81 -10.46
C SER A 42 10.67 5.35 -10.24
N VAL A 43 11.98 5.08 -10.28
CA VAL A 43 12.71 3.86 -9.91
C VAL A 43 11.91 2.93 -8.97
N TYR A 44 11.14 2.02 -9.55
CA TYR A 44 10.39 0.94 -8.89
C TYR A 44 11.34 -0.24 -8.57
N THR A 45 12.48 0.07 -7.92
CA THR A 45 13.56 -0.89 -7.64
C THR A 45 13.97 -0.87 -6.17
N LEU A 46 14.27 -2.06 -5.64
CA LEU A 46 14.94 -2.27 -4.37
C LEU A 46 16.43 -2.49 -4.62
N GLY A 47 17.23 -1.45 -4.38
CA GLY A 47 18.65 -1.46 -4.76
C GLY A 47 18.80 -1.46 -6.28
N ASN A 48 19.15 -2.61 -6.85
CA ASN A 48 19.29 -2.82 -8.30
C ASN A 48 18.23 -3.82 -8.85
N ALA A 49 17.36 -4.36 -8.00
CA ALA A 49 16.36 -5.35 -8.39
C ALA A 49 14.98 -4.70 -8.51
N PRO A 50 14.19 -4.99 -9.56
CA PRO A 50 12.80 -4.56 -9.63
C PRO A 50 11.97 -5.25 -8.54
N LEU A 51 10.86 -4.64 -8.15
CA LEU A 51 9.82 -5.31 -7.36
C LEU A 51 9.17 -6.44 -8.17
N SER A 52 8.60 -7.43 -7.49
CA SER A 52 7.84 -8.50 -8.15
C SER A 52 6.62 -7.92 -8.89
N GLU A 53 6.26 -8.52 -10.04
CA GLU A 53 5.01 -8.17 -10.74
C GLU A 53 3.76 -8.37 -9.86
N ASP A 54 3.83 -9.29 -8.89
CA ASP A 54 2.78 -9.51 -7.90
C ASP A 54 2.53 -8.27 -7.01
N CYS A 55 3.49 -7.34 -6.92
CA CYS A 55 3.37 -6.11 -6.13
C CYS A 55 2.44 -5.06 -6.77
N THR A 56 2.05 -5.24 -8.04
CA THR A 56 1.08 -4.39 -8.75
C THR A 56 -0.27 -4.30 -8.05
N VAL A 57 -0.59 -5.26 -7.17
CA VAL A 57 -1.80 -5.21 -6.33
C VAL A 57 -1.80 -4.02 -5.37
N PHE A 58 -0.63 -3.52 -4.98
CA PHE A 58 -0.48 -2.29 -4.18
C PHE A 58 -0.27 -1.08 -5.09
N MET A 59 0.77 -1.13 -5.90
CA MET A 59 1.19 0.00 -6.72
C MET A 59 1.81 -0.54 -8.00
N GLN A 60 1.36 -0.07 -9.15
CA GLN A 60 1.98 -0.32 -10.44
C GLN A 60 3.08 0.73 -10.67
N GLU A 61 3.73 0.65 -11.83
CA GLU A 61 4.57 1.74 -12.34
C GLU A 61 3.78 3.07 -12.33
N ASP A 62 4.49 4.19 -12.27
CA ASP A 62 3.90 5.55 -12.24
C ASP A 62 2.85 5.77 -11.12
N TYR A 63 3.06 5.16 -9.95
CA TYR A 63 2.20 5.31 -8.76
C TYR A 63 0.72 4.95 -8.97
N PHE A 64 0.35 4.21 -10.02
CA PHE A 64 -1.02 3.75 -10.19
C PHE A 64 -1.38 2.75 -9.11
N LEU A 65 -2.38 3.10 -8.30
CA LEU A 65 -2.78 2.26 -7.17
C LEU A 65 -3.54 1.02 -7.64
N GLY A 66 -2.99 -0.15 -7.29
CA GLY A 66 -3.69 -1.41 -7.37
C GLY A 66 -4.80 -1.52 -6.31
N PRO A 67 -5.58 -2.62 -6.30
CA PRO A 67 -6.71 -2.77 -5.39
C PRO A 67 -6.37 -2.61 -3.90
N LEU A 68 -5.19 -3.07 -3.45
CA LEU A 68 -4.75 -2.90 -2.06
C LEU A 68 -4.18 -1.51 -1.81
N GLY A 69 -3.50 -0.89 -2.77
CA GLY A 69 -3.08 0.51 -2.65
C GLY A 69 -4.27 1.46 -2.54
N GLN A 70 -5.35 1.20 -3.28
CA GLN A 70 -6.62 1.91 -3.13
C GLN A 70 -7.26 1.67 -1.75
N THR A 71 -7.09 0.47 -1.19
CA THR A 71 -7.55 0.16 0.17
C THR A 71 -6.79 0.98 1.20
N VAL A 72 -5.46 1.05 1.11
CA VAL A 72 -4.62 1.93 1.96
C VAL A 72 -5.05 3.39 1.80
N MET A 73 -5.19 3.86 0.56
CA MET A 73 -5.61 5.22 0.24
C MET A 73 -6.96 5.55 0.87
N SER A 74 -7.97 4.71 0.67
CA SER A 74 -9.29 4.91 1.25
C SER A 74 -9.24 4.92 2.77
N GLN A 75 -8.51 4.01 3.41
CA GLN A 75 -8.44 3.93 4.87
C GLN A 75 -7.81 5.18 5.48
N MET A 76 -6.66 5.60 4.98
CA MET A 76 -5.95 6.76 5.53
C MET A 76 -6.64 8.09 5.22
N MET A 77 -7.28 8.21 4.05
CA MET A 77 -7.94 9.47 3.66
C MET A 77 -9.34 9.63 4.28
N SER A 78 -10.07 8.53 4.53
CA SER A 78 -11.40 8.60 5.14
C SER A 78 -11.37 8.79 6.65
N SER A 79 -10.25 8.48 7.30
CA SER A 79 -10.10 8.57 8.76
C SER A 79 -8.68 9.00 9.16
N PRO A 80 -8.21 10.19 8.73
CA PRO A 80 -6.82 10.63 8.93
C PRO A 80 -6.43 10.73 10.41
N GLU A 81 -7.37 10.98 11.31
CA GLU A 81 -7.18 11.01 12.76
C GLU A 81 -6.71 9.67 13.34
N ASN A 82 -7.11 8.55 12.72
CA ASN A 82 -6.70 7.20 13.10
C ASN A 82 -5.29 6.86 12.62
N TYR A 83 -4.66 7.70 11.79
CA TYR A 83 -3.34 7.49 11.20
C TYR A 83 -2.44 8.71 11.36
N LYS A 84 -2.63 9.48 12.43
CA LYS A 84 -1.94 10.77 12.65
C LYS A 84 -0.42 10.61 12.76
N TYR A 85 0.09 9.52 13.33
CA TYR A 85 1.54 9.31 13.46
C TYR A 85 2.17 8.92 12.13
N LEU A 86 1.49 8.09 11.33
CA LEU A 86 1.87 7.82 9.94
C LEU A 86 1.86 9.11 9.12
N LEU A 87 0.79 9.91 9.18
CA LEU A 87 0.66 11.16 8.43
C LEU A 87 1.63 12.27 8.90
N HIS A 88 2.13 12.18 10.13
CA HIS A 88 3.22 13.03 10.64
C HIS A 88 4.60 12.60 10.08
N GLY A 89 4.77 11.32 9.74
CA GLY A 89 5.96 10.77 9.07
C GLY A 89 7.08 10.35 10.00
N GLY A 90 7.38 11.13 11.04
CA GLY A 90 8.43 10.78 12.01
C GLY A 90 9.77 10.48 11.34
N SER A 91 10.34 9.29 11.55
CA SER A 91 11.62 8.88 10.96
C SER A 91 11.57 8.74 9.44
N VAL A 92 10.38 8.67 8.82
CA VAL A 92 10.22 8.82 7.36
C VAL A 92 10.75 10.16 6.86
N ASN A 93 10.64 11.24 7.64
CA ASN A 93 11.11 12.59 7.26
C ASN A 93 12.63 12.63 7.02
N LYS A 94 13.40 11.76 7.68
CA LYS A 94 14.85 11.62 7.46
C LYS A 94 15.17 11.08 6.07
N TYR A 95 14.30 10.21 5.56
CA TYR A 95 14.47 9.53 4.27
C TYR A 95 13.69 10.21 3.15
N CYS A 96 12.69 11.02 3.51
CA CYS A 96 11.88 11.80 2.60
C CYS A 96 11.83 13.25 3.12
N PRO A 97 12.84 14.09 2.84
CA PRO A 97 12.91 15.46 3.37
C PRO A 97 11.71 16.33 2.98
N LYS A 98 11.05 16.03 1.86
CA LYS A 98 9.83 16.70 1.41
C LYS A 98 8.56 16.23 2.12
N TYR A 99 8.59 15.10 2.84
CA TYR A 99 7.40 14.51 3.48
C TYR A 99 6.59 15.51 4.32
N PRO A 100 7.19 16.38 5.15
CA PRO A 100 6.44 17.37 5.91
C PRO A 100 5.59 18.31 5.05
N ASN A 101 6.03 18.58 3.82
CA ASN A 101 5.40 19.50 2.87
C ASN A 101 4.46 18.79 1.87
N LEU A 102 4.41 17.46 1.88
CA LEU A 102 3.49 16.69 1.03
C LEU A 102 2.04 16.89 1.48
N LYS A 103 1.13 16.93 0.51
CA LYS A 103 -0.32 16.93 0.75
C LYS A 103 -0.77 15.56 1.25
N GLY A 104 -1.95 15.49 1.89
CA GLY A 104 -2.47 14.24 2.46
C GLY A 104 -2.40 13.04 1.51
N ARG A 105 -2.86 13.20 0.26
CA ARG A 105 -2.80 12.15 -0.76
C ARG A 105 -1.36 11.71 -1.07
N GLU A 106 -0.42 12.65 -1.20
CA GLU A 106 0.98 12.35 -1.50
C GLU A 106 1.67 11.62 -0.34
N LYS A 107 1.38 12.01 0.91
CA LYS A 107 1.83 11.29 2.11
C LYS A 107 1.34 9.84 2.09
N VAL A 108 0.07 9.63 1.73
CA VAL A 108 -0.48 8.27 1.64
C VAL A 108 0.16 7.46 0.52
N LEU A 109 0.52 8.07 -0.62
CA LEU A 109 1.29 7.38 -1.67
C LEU A 109 2.66 6.89 -1.18
N VAL A 110 3.36 7.67 -0.34
CA VAL A 110 4.60 7.23 0.31
C VAL A 110 4.35 5.98 1.17
N TRP A 111 3.25 5.96 1.94
CA TRP A 111 2.89 4.78 2.75
C TRP A 111 2.47 3.57 1.91
N VAL A 112 1.76 3.77 0.79
CA VAL A 112 1.49 2.67 -0.14
C VAL A 112 2.80 2.06 -0.64
N MET A 113 3.79 2.89 -1.01
CA MET A 113 5.10 2.36 -1.39
C MET A 113 5.76 1.58 -0.25
N ILE A 114 5.80 2.14 0.97
CA ILE A 114 6.38 1.45 2.13
C ILE A 114 5.73 0.09 2.32
N MET A 115 4.40 0.01 2.27
CA MET A 115 3.67 -1.26 2.37
C MET A 115 3.97 -2.22 1.21
N THR A 116 4.12 -1.69 -0.01
CA THR A 116 4.50 -2.47 -1.19
C THR A 116 5.86 -3.13 -0.99
N VAL A 117 6.86 -2.36 -0.55
CA VAL A 117 8.21 -2.87 -0.31
C VAL A 117 8.24 -3.85 0.86
N MET A 118 7.50 -3.58 1.93
CA MET A 118 7.34 -4.53 3.02
C MET A 118 6.77 -5.86 2.50
N ALA A 119 5.68 -5.82 1.72
CA ALA A 119 5.08 -7.01 1.15
C ALA A 119 6.04 -7.77 0.21
N GLN A 120 6.87 -7.06 -0.56
CA GLN A 120 7.91 -7.68 -1.38
C GLN A 120 8.90 -8.47 -0.52
N PHE A 121 9.37 -7.90 0.59
CA PHE A 121 10.36 -8.56 1.44
C PHE A 121 9.79 -9.68 2.33
N GLU A 122 8.50 -9.61 2.65
CA GLU A 122 7.79 -10.58 3.49
C GLU A 122 7.27 -11.77 2.67
N SER A 123 6.75 -11.53 1.47
CA SER A 123 6.02 -12.54 0.70
C SER A 123 6.30 -12.56 -0.80
N THR A 124 7.18 -11.66 -1.29
CA THR A 124 7.30 -11.35 -2.72
C THR A 124 5.96 -10.86 -3.28
N CYS A 125 5.18 -10.16 -2.45
CA CYS A 125 3.83 -9.72 -2.75
C CYS A 125 2.84 -10.86 -3.13
N ARG A 126 3.05 -12.10 -2.68
CA ARG A 126 2.13 -13.21 -2.99
C ARG A 126 1.00 -13.32 -1.97
N LYS A 127 -0.26 -13.26 -2.44
CA LYS A 127 -1.47 -13.44 -1.60
C LYS A 127 -1.45 -14.72 -0.76
N GLY A 128 -0.97 -15.82 -1.35
CA GLY A 128 -0.98 -17.15 -0.74
C GLY A 128 0.34 -17.55 -0.09
N ALA A 129 1.30 -16.62 0.07
CA ALA A 129 2.56 -16.94 0.73
C ALA A 129 2.30 -17.38 2.17
N SER A 130 2.90 -18.49 2.55
CA SER A 130 2.86 -19.00 3.92
C SER A 130 4.24 -19.42 4.39
N GLY A 131 4.44 -19.34 5.69
CA GLY A 131 5.67 -19.75 6.35
C GLY A 131 5.45 -20.09 7.80
N SER A 132 6.37 -20.82 8.41
CA SER A 132 6.40 -21.01 9.86
C SER A 132 6.95 -19.75 10.53
N GLY A 133 6.24 -19.24 11.53
CA GLY A 133 6.66 -18.14 12.36
C GLY A 133 6.52 -18.46 13.86
N PRO A 134 7.02 -17.59 14.75
CA PRO A 134 7.04 -17.83 16.19
C PRO A 134 5.66 -18.07 16.82
N ASN A 135 4.58 -17.61 16.18
CA ASN A 135 3.22 -17.76 16.67
C ASN A 135 2.36 -18.70 15.79
N GLY A 136 2.99 -19.60 15.03
CA GLY A 136 2.32 -20.54 14.12
C GLY A 136 2.51 -20.15 12.65
N THR A 137 1.49 -20.35 11.82
CA THR A 137 1.59 -20.08 10.37
C THR A 137 1.47 -18.57 10.10
N ALA A 138 2.53 -17.97 9.55
CA ALA A 138 2.50 -16.65 8.93
C ALA A 138 1.89 -16.76 7.53
N TYR A 139 1.03 -15.81 7.15
CA TYR A 139 0.29 -15.87 5.88
C TYR A 139 0.10 -14.51 5.20
N GLY A 140 0.03 -14.54 3.87
CA GLY A 140 -0.33 -13.42 3.02
C GLY A 140 0.78 -12.38 2.85
N TYR A 141 0.39 -11.21 2.34
CA TYR A 141 1.33 -10.16 1.93
C TYR A 141 2.29 -9.71 3.03
N PHE A 142 1.79 -9.62 4.27
CA PHE A 142 2.51 -9.09 5.43
C PHE A 142 2.92 -10.17 6.44
N GLN A 143 2.79 -11.45 6.06
CA GLN A 143 3.17 -12.60 6.88
C GLN A 143 2.63 -12.53 8.33
N LEU A 144 1.36 -12.13 8.47
CA LEU A 144 0.68 -12.08 9.77
C LEU A 144 0.33 -13.50 10.21
N HIS A 145 0.45 -13.82 11.51
CA HIS A 145 0.14 -15.19 11.97
C HIS A 145 -1.37 -15.45 12.07
N VAL A 146 -1.82 -16.49 11.38
CA VAL A 146 -3.22 -16.91 11.27
C VAL A 146 -3.81 -17.23 12.64
N GLY A 147 -4.94 -16.60 12.97
CA GLY A 147 -5.72 -16.85 14.18
C GLY A 147 -5.20 -16.15 15.44
N LYS A 148 -4.14 -15.34 15.30
CA LYS A 148 -3.48 -14.61 16.40
C LYS A 148 -3.52 -13.09 16.22
N GLU A 149 -4.05 -12.59 15.10
CA GLU A 149 -3.98 -11.19 14.71
C GLU A 149 -4.66 -10.25 15.71
N GLN A 150 -5.73 -10.71 16.35
CA GLN A 150 -6.44 -9.97 17.42
C GLN A 150 -5.59 -9.67 18.65
N ASN A 151 -4.45 -10.33 18.81
CA ASN A 151 -3.52 -10.08 19.90
C ASN A 151 -2.45 -9.02 19.54
N TYR A 152 -2.42 -8.57 18.28
CA TYR A 152 -1.46 -7.57 17.82
C TYR A 152 -1.88 -6.16 18.21
N LYS A 153 -0.91 -5.24 18.13
CA LYS A 153 -1.09 -3.85 18.55
C LYS A 153 -1.90 -2.99 17.56
N GLY A 154 -2.58 -3.59 16.58
CA GLY A 154 -3.55 -2.92 15.71
C GLY A 154 -4.97 -2.88 16.27
N GLY A 155 -5.24 -3.53 17.42
CA GLY A 155 -6.54 -3.48 18.08
C GLY A 155 -7.68 -4.03 17.21
N SER A 156 -8.80 -3.32 17.15
CA SER A 156 -9.99 -3.73 16.39
C SER A 156 -9.77 -3.79 14.86
N ALA A 157 -8.68 -3.20 14.35
CA ALA A 157 -8.30 -3.31 12.95
C ALA A 157 -7.71 -4.69 12.59
N CYS A 158 -7.36 -5.49 13.59
CA CYS A 158 -6.78 -6.83 13.43
C CYS A 158 -7.74 -7.92 13.94
N PRO A 159 -8.86 -8.21 13.26
CA PRO A 159 -9.70 -9.32 13.67
C PRO A 159 -8.95 -10.66 13.54
N LYS A 160 -9.40 -11.68 14.28
CA LYS A 160 -8.89 -13.05 14.13
C LYS A 160 -8.97 -13.49 12.67
N ASN A 161 -7.91 -14.10 12.16
CA ASN A 161 -7.76 -14.53 10.76
C ASN A 161 -7.69 -13.37 9.74
N ALA A 162 -7.36 -12.14 10.17
CA ALA A 162 -7.16 -11.02 9.26
C ALA A 162 -6.15 -11.33 8.14
N SER A 163 -5.14 -12.17 8.39
CA SER A 163 -4.15 -12.58 7.39
C SER A 163 -4.75 -13.26 6.15
N LEU A 164 -5.88 -13.95 6.29
CA LEU A 164 -6.52 -14.70 5.20
C LEU A 164 -7.28 -13.80 4.21
N ASP A 165 -7.65 -12.59 4.62
CA ASP A 165 -8.29 -11.59 3.77
C ASP A 165 -7.33 -10.43 3.47
N PRO A 166 -6.94 -10.20 2.20
CA PRO A 166 -6.00 -9.14 1.84
C PRO A 166 -6.33 -7.74 2.35
N LYS A 167 -7.61 -7.36 2.35
CA LYS A 167 -8.04 -6.03 2.80
C LYS A 167 -7.93 -5.90 4.32
N SER A 168 -8.35 -6.93 5.04
CA SER A 168 -8.24 -7.02 6.50
C SER A 168 -6.78 -7.07 6.95
N ALA A 169 -5.93 -7.85 6.27
CA ALA A 169 -4.49 -7.89 6.52
C ALA A 169 -3.84 -6.51 6.31
N THR A 170 -4.20 -5.81 5.22
CA THR A 170 -3.72 -4.46 4.92
C THR A 170 -4.14 -3.46 6.00
N LYS A 171 -5.41 -3.51 6.43
CA LYS A 171 -5.92 -2.67 7.52
C LYS A 171 -5.18 -2.93 8.84
N CYS A 172 -5.00 -4.21 9.17
CA CYS A 172 -4.29 -4.62 10.38
C CYS A 172 -2.83 -4.15 10.36
N ALA A 173 -2.14 -4.31 9.22
CA ALA A 173 -0.76 -3.85 9.05
C ALA A 173 -0.63 -2.33 9.24
N LEU A 174 -1.52 -1.53 8.65
CA LEU A 174 -1.54 -0.07 8.85
C LEU A 174 -1.75 0.32 10.31
N ALA A 175 -2.71 -0.29 10.99
CA ALA A 175 -2.99 0.00 12.39
C ALA A 175 -1.81 -0.40 13.31
N MET A 176 -1.15 -1.51 13.00
CA MET A 176 0.07 -1.93 13.70
C MET A 176 1.23 -0.97 13.47
N LEU A 177 1.41 -0.46 12.24
CA LEU A 177 2.41 0.57 11.93
C LEU A 177 2.10 1.89 12.64
N GLU A 178 0.85 2.37 12.61
CA GLU A 178 0.42 3.55 13.35
C GLU A 178 0.74 3.42 14.85
N ASN A 179 0.37 2.28 15.45
CA ASN A 179 0.65 2.04 16.86
C ASN A 179 2.15 1.93 17.14
N GLN A 180 2.94 1.33 16.24
CA GLN A 180 4.39 1.32 16.36
C GLN A 180 4.92 2.76 16.37
N MET A 181 4.59 3.56 15.35
CA MET A 181 5.01 4.95 15.24
C MET A 181 4.60 5.75 16.47
N GLN A 182 3.41 5.53 17.01
CA GLN A 182 2.99 6.14 18.27
C GLN A 182 3.93 5.78 19.43
N ARG A 183 4.16 4.48 19.67
CA ARG A 183 4.91 3.99 20.83
C ARG A 183 6.41 4.31 20.75
N THR A 184 6.95 4.43 19.55
CA THR A 184 8.38 4.66 19.31
C THR A 184 8.72 6.13 19.09
N GLY A 185 7.78 7.06 19.28
CA GLY A 185 8.02 8.49 19.07
C GLY A 185 8.19 8.86 17.59
N GLY A 186 7.58 8.08 16.70
CA GLY A 186 7.57 8.28 15.26
C GLY A 186 8.60 7.45 14.52
N ASP A 187 9.12 6.36 15.09
CA ASP A 187 10.14 5.56 14.41
C ASP A 187 9.58 4.35 13.64
N LEU A 188 9.69 4.42 12.31
CA LEU A 188 9.39 3.34 11.38
C LEU A 188 10.40 2.18 11.49
N PHE A 189 11.68 2.49 11.69
CA PHE A 189 12.76 1.51 11.68
C PHE A 189 13.20 1.14 13.10
N SER A 190 12.32 0.44 13.80
CA SER A 190 12.50 0.11 15.21
C SER A 190 12.92 -1.33 15.43
N GLU A 191 13.81 -1.56 16.41
CA GLU A 191 14.16 -2.90 16.91
C GLU A 191 12.95 -3.65 17.51
N TYR A 192 11.90 -2.92 17.86
CA TYR A 192 10.66 -3.46 18.41
C TYR A 192 9.54 -3.61 17.36
N SER A 193 9.89 -3.52 16.07
CA SER A 193 8.91 -3.73 15.01
C SER A 193 8.35 -5.15 15.03
N TYR A 194 7.11 -5.32 14.57
CA TYR A 194 6.60 -6.66 14.30
C TYR A 194 7.35 -7.32 13.14
N TRP A 195 7.66 -6.52 12.11
CA TRP A 195 8.27 -7.01 10.88
C TRP A 195 9.78 -6.90 10.97
N GLU A 196 10.47 -8.03 10.82
CA GLU A 196 11.94 -8.05 10.81
C GLU A 196 12.52 -7.19 9.68
N VAL A 197 11.77 -6.97 8.59
CA VAL A 197 12.21 -6.14 7.46
C VAL A 197 12.36 -4.66 7.83
N LEU A 198 11.77 -4.23 8.95
CA LEU A 198 11.88 -2.87 9.48
C LEU A 198 12.90 -2.74 10.62
N MET A 199 13.48 -3.83 11.11
CA MET A 199 14.47 -3.80 12.20
C MET A 199 15.87 -3.46 11.67
N PRO A 200 16.52 -2.36 12.13
CA PRO A 200 17.86 -1.99 11.67
C PRO A 200 18.96 -3.02 11.97
N SER A 201 18.92 -3.67 13.13
CA SER A 201 19.97 -4.61 13.57
C SER A 201 19.99 -5.94 12.82
N LYS A 202 18.93 -6.26 12.04
CA LYS A 202 18.86 -7.54 11.33
C LYS A 202 19.87 -7.57 10.20
N LYS A 203 20.71 -8.63 10.18
CA LYS A 203 21.86 -8.83 9.27
C LYS A 203 21.53 -8.71 7.77
N ILE A 204 20.26 -8.81 7.38
CA ILE A 204 19.82 -8.82 5.98
C ILE A 204 19.70 -7.40 5.40
N GLY A 205 19.83 -6.34 6.21
CA GLY A 205 19.87 -4.95 5.73
C GLY A 205 18.59 -4.48 5.03
N LYS A 206 17.48 -5.20 5.17
CA LYS A 206 16.19 -4.90 4.51
C LYS A 206 15.68 -3.52 4.91
N ALA A 207 15.81 -3.14 6.18
CA ALA A 207 15.46 -1.81 6.67
C ALA A 207 16.19 -0.70 5.91
N HIS A 208 17.48 -0.90 5.63
CA HIS A 208 18.27 0.04 4.83
C HIS A 208 17.78 0.11 3.37
N GLN A 209 17.39 -1.02 2.78
CA GLN A 209 16.83 -1.06 1.43
C GLN A 209 15.48 -0.33 1.35
N ILE A 210 14.61 -0.52 2.36
CA ILE A 210 13.34 0.23 2.47
C ILE A 210 13.62 1.73 2.61
N ALA A 211 14.54 2.12 3.48
CA ALA A 211 14.92 3.53 3.66
C ALA A 211 15.45 4.15 2.36
N ASN A 212 16.25 3.41 1.59
CA ASN A 212 16.74 3.87 0.29
C ASN A 212 15.64 3.93 -0.77
N ALA A 213 14.69 3.00 -0.75
CA ALA A 213 13.52 3.05 -1.63
C ALA A 213 12.69 4.32 -1.36
N ILE A 214 12.48 4.67 -0.09
CA ILE A 214 11.81 5.93 0.30
C ILE A 214 12.57 7.15 -0.23
N LYS A 215 13.90 7.19 -0.07
CA LYS A 215 14.74 8.30 -0.58
C LYS A 215 14.63 8.52 -2.09
N ARG A 216 14.45 7.43 -2.85
CA ARG A 216 14.40 7.43 -4.32
C ARG A 216 13.02 7.75 -4.88
N LEU A 217 11.99 7.87 -4.04
CA LEU A 217 10.66 8.28 -4.51
C LEU A 217 10.73 9.70 -5.08
N SER A 218 10.09 9.94 -6.22
CA SER A 218 10.06 11.27 -6.85
C SER A 218 9.38 12.31 -5.93
N LEU A 219 8.40 11.88 -5.13
CA LEU A 219 7.78 12.67 -4.07
C LEU A 219 8.78 13.12 -2.99
N CYS A 220 9.83 12.34 -2.75
CA CYS A 220 10.82 12.57 -1.70
C CYS A 220 12.07 13.26 -2.22
N ASN A 221 12.53 12.91 -3.43
CA ASN A 221 13.67 13.50 -4.08
C ASN A 221 13.38 13.74 -5.57
N PRO A 222 12.95 14.95 -5.95
CA PRO A 222 12.63 15.23 -7.34
C PRO A 222 13.89 15.35 -8.24
N ASN A 223 15.09 15.38 -7.65
CA ASN A 223 16.34 15.55 -8.37
C ASN A 223 17.04 14.21 -8.64
N MET A 224 16.51 13.09 -8.14
CA MET A 224 16.94 11.74 -8.52
C MET A 224 16.26 11.27 -9.81
N MET A 225 15.88 12.23 -10.65
CA MET A 225 15.25 12.07 -11.94
C MET A 225 16.23 12.56 -13.00
#